data_AF-A0A1G3PQE9-F1
#
_entry.id   AF-A0A1G3PQE9-F1
#
_cell.length_a   1.000
_cell.length_b   1.000
_cell.length_c   1.000
_cell.angle_alpha   90.00
_cell.angle_beta   90.00
_cell.angle_gamma   90.00
#
_symmetry.space_group_name_H-M   'P 1'
#
loop_
_entity.id
_entity.type
_entity.pdbx_description
1 polymer ?
#
loop_
_entity_poly.entity_id
_entity_poly.type
_entity_poly.pdbx_seq_one_letter_code
_entity_poly.pdbx_strand_id
1 'polypeptide(L)'
;MHGVLYPINSDLSSLPTRLAKEPYSSFENNEDIILEKINNFLVEAVQIISIGELISITNFLKAIDRYDKASEIIKKYFQKNRVKIESWDYMYLDEENINDEEVLNHIKSIISNVKKEIKLIDIVKNIFEHRGYDQEDKIILESVTEDEYFECFKLIHDDNLKGYIDTLWFFFKSNERISKNIKSALVKIATESKLNQFRLNGFKKLV
;
A
#
# COMPACT_ATOMS: atom_id res chain seq x y z
N MET A 1 14.64 -36.21 15.86
CA MET A 1 13.92 -35.12 15.17
C MET A 1 13.01 -34.47 16.20
N HIS A 2 13.43 -33.35 16.78
CA HIS A 2 12.58 -32.55 17.67
C HIS A 2 12.35 -31.22 16.96
N GLY A 3 11.09 -30.97 16.61
CA GLY A 3 10.66 -29.70 16.04
C GLY A 3 10.75 -28.63 17.12
N VAL A 4 11.60 -27.64 16.89
CA VAL A 4 11.66 -26.43 17.70
C VAL A 4 10.55 -25.52 17.18
N LEU A 5 9.41 -25.53 17.89
CA LEU A 5 8.41 -24.47 17.79
C LEU A 5 9.03 -23.24 18.46
N TYR A 6 9.36 -22.22 17.66
CA TYR A 6 9.69 -20.90 18.20
C TYR A 6 8.45 -20.36 18.93
N PRO A 7 8.57 -19.93 20.20
CA PRO A 7 7.48 -19.22 20.85
C PRO A 7 7.38 -17.84 20.20
N ILE A 8 6.22 -17.55 19.59
CA ILE A 8 5.86 -16.18 19.24
C ILE A 8 5.68 -15.45 20.58
N ASN A 9 6.63 -14.58 20.91
CA ASN A 9 6.71 -13.85 22.17
C ASN A 9 5.43 -13.06 22.41
N SER A 10 4.67 -13.44 23.44
CA SER A 10 3.47 -12.75 23.92
C SER A 10 3.76 -11.38 24.57
N ASP A 11 5.01 -10.91 24.56
CA ASP A 11 5.45 -9.67 25.22
C ASP A 11 5.59 -8.47 24.26
N LEU A 12 5.47 -8.69 22.94
CA LEU A 12 5.58 -7.61 21.94
C LEU A 12 4.42 -6.61 22.00
N SER A 13 3.25 -7.01 22.52
CA SER A 13 2.08 -6.12 22.68
C SER A 13 2.23 -5.13 23.83
N SER A 14 3.12 -5.36 24.80
CA SER A 14 3.35 -4.48 25.95
C SER A 14 4.50 -3.50 25.73
N LEU A 15 5.39 -3.82 24.78
CA LEU A 15 6.63 -3.10 24.50
C LEU A 15 6.43 -1.63 24.07
N PRO A 16 5.45 -1.25 23.23
CA PRO A 16 5.16 0.16 22.93
C PRO A 16 4.86 0.97 24.20
N THR A 17 4.02 0.41 25.06
CA THR A 17 3.64 1.04 26.33
C THR A 17 4.82 1.13 27.31
N ARG A 18 5.76 0.18 27.25
CA ARG A 18 6.99 0.19 28.07
C ARG A 18 8.02 1.19 27.56
N LEU A 19 8.24 1.24 26.24
CA LEU A 19 9.12 2.23 25.60
C LEU A 19 8.62 3.65 25.80
N ALA A 20 7.30 3.87 25.80
CA ALA A 20 6.72 5.18 26.12
C ALA A 20 6.91 5.58 27.60
N LYS A 21 7.18 4.64 28.52
CA LYS A 21 7.36 4.90 29.96
C LYS A 21 8.83 5.03 30.37
N GLU A 22 9.76 4.37 29.67
CA GLU A 22 11.20 4.40 30.00
C GLU A 22 11.81 5.81 30.04
N PRO A 23 11.50 6.73 29.11
CA PRO A 23 12.01 8.11 29.17
C PRO A 23 11.58 8.87 30.43
N TYR A 24 10.54 8.40 31.13
CA TYR A 24 10.02 9.03 32.35
C TYR A 24 10.47 8.30 33.63
N SER A 25 11.26 7.23 33.53
CA SER A 25 11.69 6.43 34.68
C SER A 25 13.10 6.78 35.19
N SER A 26 13.85 7.63 34.47
CA SER A 26 15.19 8.07 34.85
C SER A 26 15.53 9.43 34.22
N PHE A 27 16.41 10.20 34.85
CA PHE A 27 17.03 11.41 34.28
C PHE A 27 18.43 11.16 33.72
N GLU A 28 18.86 9.89 33.66
CA GLU A 28 20.14 9.53 33.05
C GLU A 28 20.16 9.87 31.55
N ASN A 29 21.32 10.32 31.06
CA ASN A 29 21.52 10.52 29.62
C ASN A 29 21.79 9.16 28.95
N ASN A 30 20.72 8.42 28.67
CA ASN A 30 20.74 7.09 28.08
C ASN A 30 20.06 7.05 26.70
N GLU A 31 20.08 8.18 25.98
CA GLU A 31 19.40 8.35 24.71
C GLU A 31 19.74 7.24 23.70
N ASP A 32 21.03 6.92 23.54
CA ASP A 32 21.49 5.88 22.62
C ASP A 32 20.89 4.49 22.93
N ILE A 33 20.74 4.17 24.22
CA ILE A 33 20.16 2.89 24.68
C ILE A 33 18.66 2.86 24.34
N ILE A 34 17.95 3.98 24.54
CA ILE A 34 16.54 4.10 24.19
C ILE A 34 16.34 3.98 22.68
N LEU A 35 17.17 4.64 21.88
CA LEU A 35 17.13 4.58 20.42
C LEU A 35 17.40 3.17 19.89
N GLU A 36 18.37 2.45 20.48
CA GLU A 36 18.65 1.06 20.11
C GLU A 36 17.45 0.15 20.40
N LYS A 37 16.83 0.29 21.58
CA LYS A 37 15.64 -0.49 21.94
C LYS A 37 14.46 -0.20 21.02
N ILE A 38 14.21 1.07 20.70
CA ILE A 38 13.17 1.46 19.74
C ILE A 38 13.44 0.81 18.38
N ASN A 39 14.68 0.88 17.89
CA ASN A 39 15.04 0.30 16.60
C ASN A 39 14.84 -1.22 16.57
N ASN A 40 15.29 -1.93 17.61
CA ASN A 40 15.11 -3.38 17.72
C ASN A 40 13.63 -3.76 17.81
N PHE A 41 12.84 -3.02 18.59
CA PHE A 41 11.40 -3.21 18.68
C PHE A 41 10.71 -3.05 17.32
N LEU A 42 11.10 -2.03 16.55
CA LEU A 42 10.47 -1.74 15.26
C LEU A 42 10.84 -2.75 14.17
N VAL A 43 12.02 -3.37 14.24
CA VAL A 43 12.36 -4.48 13.33
C VAL A 43 11.39 -5.65 13.51
N GLU A 44 10.96 -5.91 14.74
CA GLU A 44 10.15 -7.09 15.08
C GLU A 44 8.63 -6.83 15.09
N ALA A 45 8.21 -5.61 15.46
CA ALA A 45 6.82 -5.34 15.82
C ALA A 45 6.10 -4.32 14.93
N VAL A 46 6.76 -3.72 13.93
CA VAL A 46 6.13 -2.66 13.11
C VAL A 46 4.86 -3.12 12.36
N GLN A 47 4.68 -4.43 12.14
CA GLN A 47 3.48 -5.02 11.54
C GLN A 47 2.29 -5.17 12.50
N ILE A 48 2.54 -5.13 13.81
CA ILE A 48 1.53 -5.45 14.83
C ILE A 48 1.11 -4.23 15.67
N ILE A 49 1.90 -3.14 15.66
CA ILE A 49 1.53 -1.92 16.38
C ILE A 49 0.33 -1.20 15.74
N SER A 50 -0.48 -0.59 16.60
CA SER A 50 -1.57 0.31 16.21
C SER A 50 -1.03 1.63 15.65
N ILE A 51 -1.91 2.38 14.98
CA ILE A 51 -1.57 3.72 14.47
C ILE A 51 -1.28 4.70 15.62
N GLY A 52 -2.01 4.59 16.74
CA GLY A 52 -1.76 5.38 17.94
C GLY A 52 -0.39 5.12 18.57
N GLU A 53 0.08 3.87 18.56
CA GLU A 53 1.44 3.52 19.01
C GLU A 53 2.53 4.07 18.08
N LEU A 54 2.31 4.01 16.76
CA LEU A 54 3.20 4.66 15.79
C LEU A 54 3.31 6.16 16.06
N ILE A 55 2.17 6.85 16.23
CA ILE A 55 2.12 8.29 16.52
C ILE A 55 2.86 8.61 17.82
N SER A 56 2.67 7.79 18.86
CA SER A 56 3.34 7.97 20.15
C SER A 56 4.87 7.87 20.02
N ILE A 57 5.37 6.84 19.31
CA ILE A 57 6.81 6.62 19.10
C ILE A 57 7.41 7.75 18.25
N THR A 58 6.72 8.15 17.18
CA THR A 58 7.21 9.18 16.25
C THR A 58 7.20 10.57 16.89
N ASN A 59 6.18 10.90 17.69
CA ASN A 59 6.17 12.13 18.50
C ASN A 59 7.30 12.16 19.51
N PHE A 60 7.57 11.03 20.19
CA PHE A 60 8.72 10.93 21.09
C PHE A 60 10.04 11.21 20.36
N LEU A 61 10.27 10.58 19.21
CA LEU A 61 11.49 10.79 18.42
C LEU A 61 11.64 12.23 17.93
N LYS A 62 10.53 12.85 17.49
CA LYS A 62 10.50 14.28 17.11
C LYS A 62 10.81 15.18 18.30
N ALA A 63 10.37 14.84 19.51
CA ALA A 63 10.61 15.62 20.72
C ALA A 63 12.07 15.59 21.20
N ILE A 64 12.87 14.59 20.79
CA ILE A 64 14.32 14.49 21.05
C ILE A 64 15.16 14.81 19.81
N ASP A 65 14.61 15.60 18.88
CA ASP A 65 15.27 16.05 17.64
C ASP A 65 15.72 14.92 16.68
N ARG A 66 15.12 13.72 16.78
CA ARG A 66 15.38 12.56 15.89
C ARG A 66 14.33 12.44 14.78
N TYR A 67 14.15 13.51 14.02
CA TYR A 67 13.17 13.60 12.94
C TYR A 67 13.39 12.59 11.81
N ASP A 68 14.66 12.36 11.45
CA ASP A 68 15.05 11.39 10.42
C ASP A 68 14.59 9.97 10.77
N LYS A 69 14.75 9.58 12.03
CA LYS A 69 14.29 8.30 12.56
C LYS A 69 12.77 8.22 12.59
N ALA A 70 12.09 9.28 13.01
CA ALA A 70 10.62 9.33 12.96
C ALA A 70 10.10 9.04 11.54
N SER A 71 10.64 9.73 10.53
CA SER A 71 10.26 9.53 9.12
C SER A 71 10.61 8.14 8.58
N GLU A 72 11.76 7.57 8.97
CA GLU A 72 12.15 6.21 8.59
C GLU A 72 11.10 5.18 9.06
N ILE A 73 10.61 5.37 10.29
CA ILE A 73 9.68 4.45 10.96
C ILE A 73 8.29 4.56 10.37
N ILE A 74 7.82 5.78 10.11
CA ILE A 74 6.56 6.05 9.41
C ILE A 74 6.57 5.30 8.06
N LYS A 75 7.61 5.46 7.26
CA LYS A 75 7.74 4.78 5.96
C LYS A 75 7.70 3.26 6.08
N LYS A 76 8.48 2.69 7.02
CA LYS A 76 8.48 1.23 7.26
C LYS A 76 7.11 0.72 7.69
N TYR A 77 6.40 1.45 8.55
CA TYR A 77 5.06 1.10 8.98
C TYR A 77 4.08 1.01 7.81
N PHE A 78 4.02 2.06 7.00
CA PHE A 78 3.12 2.10 5.84
C PHE A 78 3.46 1.06 4.78
N GLN A 79 4.75 0.78 4.55
CA GLN A 79 5.16 -0.30 3.65
C GLN A 79 4.70 -1.68 4.12
N LYS A 80 4.74 -1.94 5.43
CA LYS A 80 4.42 -3.25 6.01
C LYS A 80 2.92 -3.45 6.27
N ASN A 81 2.19 -2.36 6.53
CA ASN A 81 0.75 -2.39 6.85
C ASN A 81 -0.14 -1.91 5.71
N ARG A 82 0.42 -1.71 4.50
CA ARG A 82 -0.30 -1.16 3.33
C ARG A 82 -1.68 -1.80 3.15
N VAL A 83 -1.75 -3.12 3.04
CA VAL A 83 -3.01 -3.88 2.82
C VAL A 83 -4.06 -3.60 3.90
N LYS A 84 -3.65 -3.52 5.17
CA LYS A 84 -4.56 -3.18 6.28
C LYS A 84 -5.12 -1.77 6.10
N ILE A 85 -4.25 -0.82 5.73
CA ILE A 85 -4.58 0.60 5.60
C ILE A 85 -5.44 0.86 4.35
N GLU A 86 -5.25 0.08 3.29
CA GLU A 86 -6.10 0.14 2.08
C GLU A 86 -7.57 -0.17 2.38
N SER A 87 -7.86 -0.89 3.46
CA SER A 87 -9.23 -1.18 3.91
C SER A 87 -9.86 -0.06 4.74
N TRP A 88 -9.10 0.96 5.14
CA TRP A 88 -9.60 2.07 5.93
C TRP A 88 -10.39 3.05 5.06
N ASP A 89 -11.44 3.63 5.62
CA ASP A 89 -12.13 4.76 5.03
C ASP A 89 -11.75 6.08 5.72
N TYR A 90 -12.31 7.20 5.25
CA TYR A 90 -12.04 8.49 5.88
C TYR A 90 -12.66 8.63 7.27
N MET A 91 -13.72 7.85 7.57
CA MET A 91 -14.39 7.88 8.87
C MET A 91 -13.50 7.25 9.96
N TYR A 92 -12.75 6.20 9.61
CA TYR A 92 -11.72 5.62 10.47
C TYR A 92 -10.65 6.65 10.89
N LEU A 93 -10.29 7.60 10.02
CA LEU A 93 -9.30 8.64 10.36
C LEU A 93 -9.82 9.64 11.38
N ASP A 94 -11.10 9.99 11.28
CA ASP A 94 -11.75 10.91 12.19
C ASP A 94 -11.91 10.27 13.58
N GLU A 95 -12.17 8.96 13.65
CA GLU A 95 -12.28 8.21 14.91
C GLU A 95 -10.94 8.04 15.64
N GLU A 96 -9.83 7.88 14.92
CA GLU A 96 -8.49 7.66 15.48
C GLU A 96 -7.77 8.96 15.91
N ASN A 97 -8.37 10.14 15.66
CA ASN A 97 -7.85 11.46 16.06
C ASN A 97 -6.35 11.66 15.69
N ILE A 98 -6.02 11.32 14.44
CA ILE A 98 -4.64 11.32 13.94
C ILE A 98 -4.14 12.76 13.74
N ASN A 99 -3.28 13.22 14.65
CA ASN A 99 -2.77 14.60 14.67
C ASN A 99 -1.37 14.77 14.06
N ASP A 100 -0.66 13.68 13.76
CA ASP A 100 0.63 13.76 13.06
C ASP A 100 0.40 13.95 11.56
N GLU A 101 0.81 15.11 11.04
CA GLU A 101 0.57 15.50 9.65
C GLU A 101 1.28 14.58 8.63
N GLU A 102 2.48 14.08 8.97
CA GLU A 102 3.23 13.17 8.12
C GLU A 102 2.53 11.81 8.02
N VAL A 103 2.03 11.30 9.15
CA VAL A 103 1.24 10.07 9.22
C VAL A 103 -0.08 10.23 8.46
N LEU A 104 -0.80 11.33 8.69
CA LEU A 104 -2.08 11.62 8.05
C LEU A 104 -1.95 11.71 6.52
N ASN A 105 -0.89 12.36 6.03
CA ASN A 105 -0.61 12.48 4.60
C ASN A 105 -0.32 11.12 3.94
N HIS A 106 0.42 10.24 4.61
CA HIS A 106 0.64 8.88 4.11
C HIS A 106 -0.67 8.09 4.02
N ILE A 107 -1.53 8.15 5.05
CA ILE A 107 -2.82 7.44 5.02
C ILE A 107 -3.71 7.97 3.90
N LYS A 108 -3.88 9.29 3.81
CA LYS A 108 -4.70 9.93 2.78
C LYS A 108 -4.22 9.54 1.38
N SER A 109 -2.91 9.49 1.16
CA SER A 109 -2.32 9.06 -0.11
C SER A 109 -2.64 7.60 -0.44
N ILE A 110 -2.58 6.69 0.53
CA ILE A 110 -2.92 5.27 0.31
C ILE A 110 -4.41 5.14 -0.03
N ILE A 111 -5.29 5.73 0.78
CA ILE A 111 -6.75 5.66 0.56
C ILE A 111 -7.14 6.29 -0.78
N SER A 112 -6.55 7.43 -1.16
CA SER A 112 -6.85 8.06 -2.45
C SER A 112 -6.44 7.20 -3.63
N ASN A 113 -5.30 6.51 -3.53
CA ASN A 113 -4.83 5.62 -4.59
C ASN A 113 -5.78 4.42 -4.75
N VAL A 114 -6.19 3.79 -3.64
CA VAL A 114 -7.19 2.71 -3.68
C VAL A 114 -8.51 3.18 -4.29
N LYS A 115 -9.00 4.35 -3.91
CA LYS A 115 -10.23 4.91 -4.50
C LYS A 115 -10.08 5.16 -6.00
N LYS A 116 -8.92 5.63 -6.45
CA LYS A 116 -8.62 5.80 -7.87
C LYS A 116 -8.59 4.46 -8.61
N GLU A 117 -7.99 3.43 -8.01
CA GLU A 117 -7.96 2.07 -8.56
C GLU A 117 -9.37 1.47 -8.66
N ILE A 118 -10.20 1.61 -7.63
CA ILE A 118 -11.62 1.17 -7.66
C ILE A 118 -12.37 1.89 -8.79
N LYS A 119 -12.24 3.22 -8.89
CA LYS A 119 -12.87 3.98 -9.98
C LYS A 119 -12.41 3.50 -11.36
N LEU A 120 -11.12 3.17 -11.52
CA LEU A 120 -10.61 2.61 -12.76
C LEU A 120 -11.22 1.23 -13.06
N ILE A 121 -11.33 0.35 -12.08
CA ILE A 121 -11.97 -0.97 -12.24
C ILE A 121 -13.43 -0.80 -12.70
N ASP A 122 -14.18 0.13 -12.09
CA ASP A 122 -15.57 0.38 -12.46
C ASP A 122 -15.68 0.88 -13.91
N ILE A 123 -14.80 1.80 -14.34
CA ILE A 123 -14.74 2.25 -15.74
C ILE A 123 -14.45 1.06 -16.67
N VAL A 124 -13.45 0.24 -16.35
CA VAL A 124 -13.07 -0.92 -17.17
C VAL A 124 -14.22 -1.91 -17.31
N LYS A 125 -14.92 -2.20 -16.21
CA LYS A 125 -16.11 -3.07 -16.21
C LYS A 125 -17.26 -2.47 -16.99
N ASN A 126 -17.54 -1.18 -16.78
CA ASN A 126 -18.60 -0.45 -17.48
C ASN A 126 -18.40 -0.50 -19.01
N ILE A 127 -17.17 -0.28 -19.47
CA ILE A 127 -16.82 -0.34 -20.90
C ILE A 127 -17.02 -1.74 -21.48
N PHE A 128 -16.69 -2.78 -20.69
CA PHE A 128 -16.92 -4.17 -21.09
C PHE A 128 -18.39 -4.52 -21.20
N GLU A 129 -19.19 -4.14 -20.20
CA GLU A 129 -20.62 -4.45 -20.12
C GLU A 129 -21.41 -3.72 -21.21
N HIS A 130 -21.15 -2.42 -21.40
CA HIS A 130 -21.91 -1.58 -22.32
C HIS A 130 -21.31 -1.51 -23.72
N ARG A 131 -20.12 -2.11 -23.94
CA ARG A 131 -19.40 -2.09 -25.22
C ARG A 131 -19.23 -0.66 -25.77
N GLY A 132 -18.89 0.28 -24.90
CA GLY A 132 -18.73 1.69 -25.24
C GLY A 132 -18.09 2.46 -24.09
N TYR A 133 -17.69 3.70 -24.34
CA TYR A 133 -17.12 4.61 -23.35
C TYR A 133 -17.56 6.03 -23.69
N ASP A 134 -17.63 6.91 -22.70
CA ASP A 134 -17.89 8.33 -22.93
C ASP A 134 -16.59 9.17 -22.93
N GLN A 135 -16.69 10.48 -23.19
CA GLN A 135 -15.49 11.33 -23.21
C GLN A 135 -14.84 11.44 -21.82
N GLU A 136 -15.60 11.33 -20.74
CA GLU A 136 -15.07 11.39 -19.38
C GLU A 136 -14.24 10.15 -19.07
N ASP A 137 -14.75 8.96 -19.42
CA ASP A 137 -14.02 7.68 -19.33
C ASP A 137 -12.68 7.77 -20.05
N LYS A 138 -12.68 8.31 -21.27
CA LYS A 138 -11.46 8.47 -22.07
C LYS A 138 -10.45 9.40 -21.38
N ILE A 139 -10.89 10.55 -20.90
CA ILE A 139 -10.02 11.53 -20.21
C ILE A 139 -9.39 10.89 -18.97
N ILE A 140 -10.17 10.12 -18.20
CA ILE A 140 -9.67 9.41 -17.03
C ILE A 140 -8.63 8.37 -17.47
N LEU A 141 -8.95 7.50 -18.43
CA LEU A 141 -8.04 6.46 -18.92
C LEU A 141 -6.73 7.01 -19.51
N GLU A 142 -6.74 8.20 -20.12
CA GLU A 142 -5.54 8.89 -20.60
C GLU A 142 -4.68 9.42 -19.44
N SER A 143 -5.28 9.75 -18.31
CA SER A 143 -4.56 10.20 -17.10
C SER A 143 -3.94 9.06 -16.30
N VAL A 144 -4.38 7.82 -16.53
CA VAL A 144 -3.94 6.62 -15.81
C VAL A 144 -2.53 6.21 -16.25
N THR A 145 -1.67 5.94 -15.27
CA THR A 145 -0.28 5.50 -15.45
C THR A 145 -0.17 3.99 -15.65
N GLU A 146 1.00 3.50 -16.07
CA GLU A 146 1.22 2.04 -16.19
C GLU A 146 1.07 1.31 -14.84
N ASP A 147 1.48 1.94 -13.73
CA ASP A 147 1.39 1.35 -12.40
C ASP A 147 -0.07 1.20 -11.94
N GLU A 148 -0.90 2.18 -12.27
CA GLU A 148 -2.33 2.15 -11.93
C GLU A 148 -3.08 1.10 -12.76
N TYR A 149 -2.74 0.92 -14.04
CA TYR A 149 -3.26 -0.20 -14.83
C TYR A 149 -2.78 -1.55 -14.28
N PHE A 150 -1.52 -1.64 -13.83
CA PHE A 150 -0.96 -2.84 -13.23
C PHE A 150 -1.74 -3.25 -11.98
N GLU A 151 -1.96 -2.31 -11.04
CA GLU A 151 -2.72 -2.59 -9.82
C GLU A 151 -4.19 -2.91 -10.14
N CYS A 152 -4.82 -2.14 -11.03
CA CYS A 152 -6.19 -2.40 -11.50
C CYS A 152 -6.36 -3.83 -12.03
N PHE A 153 -5.45 -4.32 -12.88
CA PHE A 153 -5.55 -5.67 -13.43
C PHE A 153 -5.31 -6.76 -12.37
N LYS A 154 -4.50 -6.48 -11.34
CA LYS A 154 -4.26 -7.43 -10.25
C LYS A 154 -5.42 -7.52 -9.26
N LEU A 155 -6.18 -6.44 -9.09
CA LEU A 155 -7.37 -6.40 -8.24
C LEU A 155 -8.59 -7.09 -8.85
N ILE A 156 -8.58 -7.32 -10.17
CA ILE A 156 -9.67 -8.04 -10.84
C ILE A 156 -9.50 -9.55 -10.62
N HIS A 157 -10.36 -10.12 -9.78
CA HIS A 157 -10.47 -11.56 -9.53
C HIS A 157 -11.77 -12.10 -10.15
N ASP A 158 -11.91 -11.93 -11.46
CA ASP A 158 -13.09 -12.30 -12.24
C ASP A 158 -12.69 -13.14 -13.46
N ASP A 159 -13.51 -14.13 -13.81
CA ASP A 159 -13.35 -14.94 -15.02
C ASP A 159 -13.35 -14.09 -16.31
N ASN A 160 -13.90 -12.89 -16.24
CA ASN A 160 -13.94 -11.91 -17.32
C ASN A 160 -12.66 -11.08 -17.47
N LEU A 161 -11.61 -11.29 -16.66
CA LEU A 161 -10.35 -10.52 -16.75
C LEU A 161 -9.85 -10.38 -18.20
N LYS A 162 -9.87 -11.49 -18.95
CA LYS A 162 -9.48 -11.47 -20.36
C LYS A 162 -10.37 -10.58 -21.21
N GLY A 163 -11.68 -10.65 -20.99
CA GLY A 163 -12.68 -9.85 -21.70
C GLY A 163 -12.51 -8.36 -21.44
N TYR A 164 -12.23 -7.96 -20.19
CA TYR A 164 -11.96 -6.58 -19.82
C TYR A 164 -10.76 -6.01 -20.58
N ILE A 165 -9.62 -6.70 -20.52
CA ILE A 165 -8.39 -6.25 -21.18
C ILE A 165 -8.56 -6.24 -22.71
N ASP A 166 -9.18 -7.27 -23.30
CA ASP A 166 -9.45 -7.32 -24.74
C ASP A 166 -10.36 -6.17 -25.20
N THR A 167 -11.32 -5.77 -24.35
CA THR A 167 -12.25 -4.69 -24.69
C THR A 167 -11.57 -3.33 -24.60
N LEU A 168 -10.78 -3.08 -23.55
CA LEU A 168 -9.94 -1.87 -23.48
C LEU A 168 -9.02 -1.79 -24.69
N TRP A 169 -8.38 -2.91 -25.05
CA TRP A 169 -7.51 -2.96 -26.23
C TRP A 169 -8.26 -2.63 -27.52
N PHE A 170 -9.44 -3.22 -27.71
CA PHE A 170 -10.24 -3.01 -28.89
C PHE A 170 -10.56 -1.53 -29.12
N PHE A 171 -10.97 -0.82 -28.06
CA PHE A 171 -11.32 0.60 -28.15
C PHE A 171 -10.11 1.54 -28.20
N PHE A 172 -9.04 1.21 -27.49
CA PHE A 172 -7.94 2.16 -27.23
C PHE A 172 -6.60 1.79 -27.88
N LYS A 173 -6.51 0.74 -28.70
CA LYS A 173 -5.27 0.39 -29.42
C LYS A 173 -4.71 1.52 -30.31
N SER A 174 -5.54 2.45 -30.78
CA SER A 174 -5.13 3.61 -31.57
C SER A 174 -4.75 4.82 -30.72
N ASN A 175 -5.03 4.79 -29.42
CA ASN A 175 -4.59 5.81 -28.47
C ASN A 175 -3.19 5.41 -27.95
N GLU A 176 -2.14 6.08 -28.43
CA GLU A 176 -0.76 5.71 -28.10
C GLU A 176 -0.49 5.70 -26.59
N ARG A 177 -1.04 6.66 -25.84
CA ARG A 177 -0.79 6.77 -24.40
C ARG A 177 -1.46 5.63 -23.63
N ILE A 178 -2.75 5.41 -23.86
CA ILE A 178 -3.50 4.34 -23.19
C ILE A 178 -2.92 2.98 -23.58
N SER A 179 -2.75 2.73 -24.89
CA SER A 179 -2.25 1.44 -25.39
C SER A 179 -0.85 1.11 -24.88
N LYS A 180 0.05 2.11 -24.80
CA LYS A 180 1.39 1.94 -24.22
C LYS A 180 1.31 1.58 -22.73
N ASN A 181 0.53 2.31 -21.94
CA ASN A 181 0.43 2.07 -20.50
C ASN A 181 -0.19 0.70 -20.18
N ILE A 182 -1.23 0.30 -20.92
CA ILE A 182 -1.81 -1.06 -20.81
C ILE A 182 -0.76 -2.12 -21.14
N LYS A 183 -0.01 -1.96 -22.24
CA LYS A 183 1.04 -2.91 -22.63
C LYS A 183 2.14 -3.01 -21.57
N SER A 184 2.65 -1.87 -21.09
CA SER A 184 3.66 -1.83 -20.04
C SER A 184 3.18 -2.54 -18.77
N ALA A 185 1.95 -2.27 -18.33
CA ALA A 185 1.35 -2.92 -17.17
C ALA A 185 1.30 -4.44 -17.33
N LEU A 186 0.84 -4.93 -18.48
CA LEU A 186 0.80 -6.37 -18.78
C LEU A 186 2.20 -6.98 -18.82
N VAL A 187 3.17 -6.32 -19.45
CA VAL A 187 4.58 -6.77 -19.44
C VAL A 187 5.11 -6.86 -18.02
N LYS A 188 4.83 -5.85 -17.18
CA LYS A 188 5.23 -5.84 -15.76
C LYS A 188 4.63 -7.03 -15.00
N ILE A 189 3.33 -7.31 -15.16
CA ILE A 189 2.68 -8.51 -14.58
C ILE A 189 3.36 -9.80 -15.05
N ALA A 190 3.74 -9.88 -16.33
CA ALA A 190 4.47 -11.02 -16.88
C ALA A 190 5.78 -11.29 -16.14
N THR A 191 6.51 -10.23 -15.79
CA THR A 191 7.82 -10.36 -15.14
C THR A 191 7.74 -10.88 -13.70
N GLU A 192 6.57 -10.81 -13.04
CA GLU A 192 6.42 -11.27 -11.65
C GLU A 192 6.54 -12.80 -11.50
N SER A 193 6.11 -13.59 -12.50
CA SER A 193 6.19 -15.07 -12.41
C SER A 193 6.03 -15.78 -13.76
N LYS A 194 6.59 -16.98 -13.87
CA LYS A 194 6.39 -17.86 -15.06
C LYS A 194 4.91 -18.17 -15.32
N LEU A 195 4.09 -18.26 -14.26
CA LEU A 195 2.66 -18.48 -14.39
C LEU A 195 1.97 -17.26 -15.04
N ASN A 196 2.34 -16.04 -14.67
CA ASN A 196 1.82 -14.83 -15.29
C ASN A 196 2.26 -14.70 -16.75
N GLN A 197 3.50 -15.07 -17.08
CA GLN A 197 3.94 -15.17 -18.48
C GLN A 197 3.07 -16.14 -19.27
N PHE A 198 2.78 -17.33 -18.72
CA PHE A 198 1.89 -18.30 -19.36
C PHE A 198 0.47 -17.74 -19.56
N ARG A 199 -0.11 -17.09 -18.53
CA ARG A 199 -1.44 -16.45 -18.62
C ARG A 199 -1.49 -15.40 -19.74
N LEU A 200 -0.42 -14.62 -19.91
CA LEU A 200 -0.32 -13.63 -20.96
C LEU A 200 -0.31 -14.21 -22.38
N ASN A 201 0.08 -15.47 -22.56
CA ASN A 201 -0.05 -16.14 -23.86
C ASN A 201 -1.51 -16.25 -24.33
N GLY A 202 -2.49 -16.10 -23.43
CA GLY A 202 -3.91 -15.98 -23.78
C GLY A 202 -4.28 -14.66 -24.47
N PHE A 203 -3.38 -13.67 -24.45
CA PHE A 203 -3.59 -12.29 -24.91
C PHE A 203 -2.81 -11.99 -26.20
N LYS A 204 -2.69 -12.95 -27.13
CA LYS A 204 -1.84 -12.87 -28.35
C LYS A 204 -2.03 -11.65 -29.27
N LYS A 205 -3.06 -10.82 -29.06
CA LYS A 205 -3.30 -9.58 -29.82
C LYS A 205 -2.65 -8.34 -29.17
N LEU A 206 -2.10 -8.49 -27.97
CA LEU A 206 -1.61 -7.43 -27.10
C LEU A 206 -0.07 -7.41 -26.97
N VAL A 207 0.58 -8.52 -27.30
CA VAL A 207 2.04 -8.71 -27.30
C VAL A 207 2.51 -8.88 -28.72
#